data_AF-A0A974GVC0-F1
#
_entry.id   AF-A0A974GVC0-F1
#
_cell.length_a   1.000
_cell.length_b   1.000
_cell.length_c   1.000
_cell.angle_alpha   90.00
_cell.angle_beta   90.00
_cell.angle_gamma   90.00
#
_symmetry.space_group_name_H-M   'P 1'
#
loop_
_entity.id
_entity.type
_entity.pdbx_description
1 polymer ?
#
loop_
_entity_poly.entity_id
_entity_poly.type
_entity_poly.pdbx_seq_one_letter_code
_entity_poly.pdbx_strand_id
1 'polypeptide(L)' 'MTNTQVADNLMFIAALQQLVRLATAKGMTDKEFEQVKKDLERRLRPTIIASY' A
#
# COMPACT_ATOMS: atom_id res chain seq x y z
N MET A 1 -0.73 12.39 -15.14
CA MET A 1 -1.32 11.24 -14.43
C MET A 1 -2.73 11.07 -14.98
N THR A 2 -3.10 9.90 -15.51
CA THR A 2 -4.44 9.63 -16.05
C THR A 2 -5.42 9.27 -14.93
N ASN A 3 -6.74 9.39 -15.16
CA ASN A 3 -7.76 9.09 -14.14
C ASN A 3 -7.64 7.67 -13.58
N THR A 4 -7.26 6.69 -14.40
CA THR A 4 -7.02 5.31 -13.98
C THR A 4 -5.82 5.20 -13.04
N GLN A 5 -4.71 5.87 -13.37
CA GLN A 5 -3.51 5.90 -12.52
C GLN A 5 -3.77 6.57 -11.16
N VAL A 6 -4.61 7.61 -11.13
CA VAL A 6 -5.04 8.26 -9.87
C VAL A 6 -5.86 7.29 -9.02
N ALA A 7 -6.82 6.57 -9.63
CA ALA A 7 -7.64 5.61 -8.92
C ALA A 7 -6.82 4.44 -8.34
N ASP A 8 -5.89 3.89 -9.12
CA ASP A 8 -5.00 2.80 -8.67
C ASP A 8 -4.11 3.26 -7.49
N ASN A 9 -3.60 4.49 -7.56
CA ASN A 9 -2.80 5.08 -6.48
C ASN A 9 -3.63 5.30 -5.20
N LEU A 10 -4.88 5.77 -5.33
CA LEU A 10 -5.78 5.94 -4.19
C LEU A 10 -6.14 4.58 -3.56
N MET A 11 -6.37 3.56 -4.37
CA MET A 11 -6.64 2.20 -3.90
C MET A 11 -5.44 1.63 -3.14
N PHE A 12 -4.22 1.87 -3.62
CA PHE A 12 -2.99 1.49 -2.92
C PHE A 12 -2.84 2.20 -1.56
N ILE A 13 -3.08 3.51 -1.50
CA ILE A 13 -3.01 4.27 -0.25
C ILE A 13 -4.06 3.76 0.76
N ALA A 14 -5.29 3.51 0.32
CA ALA A 14 -6.34 2.97 1.18
C ALA A 14 -5.97 1.60 1.75
N ALA A 15 -5.40 0.72 0.91
CA ALA A 15 -4.96 -0.61 1.33
C ALA A 15 -3.79 -0.54 2.33
N LEU A 16 -2.85 0.40 2.16
CA LEU A 16 -1.78 0.66 3.15
C LEU A 16 -2.35 1.14 4.49
N GLN A 17 -3.31 2.06 4.48
CA GLN A 17 -3.95 2.53 5.71
C GLN A 17 -4.68 1.41 6.45
N GLN A 18 -5.31 0.48 5.73
CA GLN A 18 -5.92 -0.70 6.35
C GLN A 18 -4.87 -1.64 6.93
N LEU A 19 -3.76 -1.86 6.23
CA LEU A 19 -2.65 -2.67 6.73
C LEU A 19 -2.07 -2.12 8.03
N VAL A 20 -1.86 -0.80 8.11
CA VAL A 20 -1.39 -0.14 9.34
C VAL A 20 -2.36 -0.37 10.50
N ARG A 21 -3.67 -0.18 10.27
CA ARG A 21 -4.68 -0.44 11.32
C ARG A 21 -4.69 -1.89 11.77
N LEU A 22 -4.54 -2.84 10.84
CA LEU A 22 -4.47 -4.27 11.13
C LEU A 22 -3.20 -4.61 11.93
N ALA A 23 -2.06 -4.02 11.55
CA ALA A 23 -0.81 -4.21 12.25
C ALA A 23 -0.89 -3.70 13.70
N THR A 24 -1.47 -2.52 13.91
CA THR A 24 -1.70 -1.97 15.25
C THR A 24 -2.69 -2.81 16.05
N ALA A 25 -3.77 -3.29 15.42
CA ALA A 25 -4.82 -4.05 16.11
C ALA A 25 -4.39 -5.48 16.48
N LYS A 26 -3.53 -6.12 15.66
CA LYS A 26 -3.07 -7.49 15.88
C LYS A 26 -1.67 -7.60 16.48
N GLY A 27 -0.97 -6.48 16.68
CA GLY A 27 0.41 -6.49 17.13
C GLY A 27 1.34 -7.19 16.13
N MET A 28 1.15 -6.91 14.83
CA MET A 28 2.04 -7.45 13.79
C MET A 28 3.47 -6.96 14.02
N THR A 29 4.43 -7.84 13.76
CA THR A 29 5.84 -7.47 13.76
C THR A 29 6.17 -6.64 12.52
N ASP A 30 7.19 -5.78 12.63
CA ASP A 30 7.67 -4.96 11.50
C ASP A 30 8.02 -5.81 10.27
N LYS A 31 8.52 -7.03 10.49
CA LYS A 31 8.85 -7.98 9.42
C LYS A 31 7.62 -8.44 8.65
N GLU A 32 6.53 -8.74 9.35
CA GLU A 32 5.26 -9.15 8.72
C GLU A 32 4.62 -7.97 7.99
N PHE A 33 4.67 -6.77 8.57
CA PHE A 33 4.18 -5.56 7.94
C PHE A 33 4.90 -5.28 6.62
N GLU A 34 6.23 -5.31 6.63
CA GLU A 34 7.05 -5.08 5.42
C GLU A 34 6.84 -6.15 4.35
N GLN A 35 6.63 -7.41 4.75
CA GLN A 35 6.31 -8.49 3.80
C GLN A 35 4.96 -8.24 3.11
N VAL A 36 3.93 -7.90 3.88
CA VAL A 36 2.59 -7.64 3.33
C VAL A 36 2.56 -6.37 2.49
N LYS A 37 3.31 -5.33 2.88
CA LYS A 37 3.47 -4.10 2.10
C LYS A 37 4.08 -4.37 0.71
N LYS A 38 5.16 -5.16 0.64
CA LYS A 38 5.80 -5.55 -0.64
C LYS A 38 4.85 -6.35 -1.53
N ASP A 39 4.07 -7.25 -0.94
CA ASP A 39 3.06 -8.01 -1.69
C ASP A 39 1.94 -7.09 -2.22
N LEU A 40 1.54 -6.09 -1.43
CA LEU A 40 0.58 -5.06 -1.82
C LEU A 40 1.08 -4.25 -3.02
N GLU A 41 2.33 -3.79 -2.95
CA GLU A 41 3.02 -3.06 -4.03
C GLU A 41 3.09 -3.90 -5.31
N ARG A 42 3.41 -5.19 -5.18
CA ARG A 42 3.51 -6.10 -6.34
C ARG A 42 2.15 -6.36 -7.00
N ARG A 43 1.08 -6.46 -6.22
CA ARG A 43 -0.28 -6.75 -6.74
C ARG A 43 -0.93 -5.53 -7.35
N LEU A 44 -0.85 -4.39 -6.68
CA LEU A 44 -1.52 -3.17 -7.12
C LEU A 44 -0.71 -2.41 -8.17
N ARG A 45 0.60 -2.67 -8.29
CA ARG A 45 1.52 -1.98 -9.22
C ARG A 45 1.20 -0.48 -9.29
N PRO A 46 1.08 0.21 -8.15
CA PRO A 46 0.73 1.62 -8.15
C PRO A 46 1.74 2.36 -9.04
N THR A 47 1.24 3.28 -9.87
CA THR A 47 2.14 4.16 -10.60
C THR A 47 2.61 5.21 -9.61
N ILE A 48 3.59 4.84 -8.79
CA ILE A 48 4.25 5.78 -7.89
C ILE A 48 5.02 6.73 -8.79
N ILE A 49 4.43 7.89 -9.06
CA ILE A 49 5.20 9.03 -9.54
C ILE A 49 6.10 9.37 -8.36
N ALA A 50 7.34 8.87 -8.39
CA ALA A 50 8.43 9.41 -7.61
C ALA A 50 8.48 10.90 -7.96
N SER A 51 7.87 11.72 -7.11
CA SER A 51 7.91 13.16 -7.26
C SER A 51 9.32 13.54 -6.82
N TYR A 52 10.14 13.84 -7.82
CA TYR A 52 11.47 14.43 -7.69
C TYR A 52 11.40 15.79 -6.99
#